data_AF-A0A948X5U3-F1
#
_entry.id   AF-A0A948X5U3-F1
#
_cell.length_a   1.000
_cell.length_b   1.000
_cell.length_c   1.000
_cell.angle_alpha   90.00
_cell.angle_beta   90.00
_cell.angle_gamma   90.00
#
_symmetry.space_group_name_H-M   'P 1'
#
loop_
_entity.id
_entity.type
_entity.pdbx_description
1 polymer ?
#
loop_
_entity_poly.entity_id
_entity_poly.type
_entity_poly.pdbx_seq_one_letter_code
_entity_poly.pdbx_strand_id
1 'polypeptide(L)'
;MRILLLSHSFNSLSQRLFAALKALGHQLSVELDISDSVTEEACALFQPDLLIAPFLKRRIPESVWRSVVCLVVHPGPPGDRGPAALDWAVLEQAPQWGVTVLQANADFDAGPVWAHADFAMRAASKGSLYRAEVTQAAVVAVLRAVERFGVNEPLAPPTAVDAASPDASCDHWRPAVPQAARRIDWLRNTTTEILARLRSADGQPGVHDELFGLPCYLFDAHPATGAALQALAGAAVGAVVAQRDGALLRRTVDGGVWIGQVRLARACGDGTAFKLSATLAFAAEAATLPVWSVPLERDDDEWAELRYWELGPALARVGCLSFDFYNGAMSTEQCVRLLAAIRHAKQRDTRVLLLLGGRDFFSNGIHLNCIEAAAHRPLSSAADESWRNINAMNDVAQEIIEATDRITVAVLRGNAGAGGVFLALAADEVWAHQGAVLNPHYRNMGNLYGSEYWTYLLPRRLGPERARTLMTQRLPLLAVDAQRMGLVDRCLDSAPAALERDVIPDALALALTYNLPERILQKQRVRAADEATRPLADYRKEELSRMYRNFYGFDPSYHVARYHFVHKLPHAWTPRHLAVHRP
;
A
#
# COMPACT_ATOMS: atom_id res chain seq x y z
N MET A 1 -30.13 4.42 -2.64
CA MET A 1 -29.68 5.72 -2.14
C MET A 1 -28.59 6.29 -3.05
N ARG A 2 -28.60 7.61 -3.22
CA ARG A 2 -27.54 8.44 -3.79
C ARG A 2 -26.60 8.83 -2.67
N ILE A 3 -25.36 8.34 -2.71
CA ILE A 3 -24.37 8.60 -1.67
C ILE A 3 -23.22 9.41 -2.27
N LEU A 4 -22.95 10.59 -1.69
CA LEU A 4 -21.79 11.41 -2.04
C LEU A 4 -20.63 11.08 -1.08
N LEU A 5 -19.50 10.66 -1.64
CA LEU A 5 -18.26 10.49 -0.90
C LEU A 5 -17.44 11.78 -0.98
N LEU A 6 -17.30 12.49 0.14
CA LEU A 6 -16.46 13.68 0.24
C LEU A 6 -15.11 13.30 0.84
N SER A 7 -14.01 13.51 0.11
CA SER A 7 -12.69 13.14 0.61
C SER A 7 -11.57 14.04 0.16
N HIS A 8 -10.62 14.35 1.04
CA HIS A 8 -9.42 15.12 0.69
C HIS A 8 -8.57 14.45 -0.42
N SER A 9 -8.58 13.12 -0.48
CA SER A 9 -8.04 12.38 -1.61
C SER A 9 -8.77 11.04 -1.76
N PHE A 10 -8.84 10.51 -2.98
CA PHE A 10 -9.41 9.19 -3.22
C PHE A 10 -8.43 8.07 -2.79
N ASN A 11 -8.16 8.03 -1.48
CA ASN A 11 -7.18 7.17 -0.82
C ASN A 11 -7.68 5.71 -0.71
N SER A 12 -6.89 4.84 -0.07
CA SER A 12 -7.22 3.41 0.05
C SER A 12 -8.55 3.15 0.76
N LEU A 13 -8.86 3.89 1.83
CA LEU A 13 -10.13 3.76 2.54
C LEU A 13 -11.31 4.23 1.68
N SER A 14 -11.17 5.38 1.03
CA SER A 14 -12.20 5.93 0.15
C SER A 14 -12.50 5.00 -1.03
N GLN A 15 -11.45 4.42 -1.64
CA GLN A 15 -11.59 3.41 -2.70
C GLN A 15 -12.31 2.15 -2.20
N ARG A 16 -11.95 1.66 -1.01
CA ARG A 16 -12.56 0.49 -0.39
C ARG A 16 -14.04 0.70 -0.12
N LEU A 17 -14.40 1.83 0.50
CA LEU A 17 -15.79 2.18 0.79
C LEU A 17 -16.59 2.43 -0.49
N PHE A 18 -16.01 3.13 -1.47
CA PHE A 18 -16.63 3.34 -2.77
C PHE A 18 -17.01 2.00 -3.41
N ALA A 19 -16.07 1.06 -3.49
CA ALA A 19 -16.34 -0.20 -4.14
C ALA A 19 -17.32 -1.09 -3.33
N ALA A 20 -17.24 -1.09 -2.00
CA ALA A 20 -18.16 -1.83 -1.14
C ALA A 20 -19.61 -1.30 -1.23
N LEU A 21 -19.80 0.02 -1.18
CA LEU A 21 -21.11 0.65 -1.32
C LEU A 21 -21.67 0.47 -2.74
N LYS A 22 -20.81 0.47 -3.76
CA LYS A 22 -21.21 0.23 -5.15
C LYS A 22 -21.75 -1.20 -5.32
N ALA A 23 -21.10 -2.17 -4.69
CA ALA A 23 -21.50 -3.58 -4.73
C ALA A 23 -22.89 -3.82 -4.08
N LEU A 24 -23.31 -2.94 -3.16
CA LEU A 24 -24.66 -2.94 -2.57
C LEU A 24 -25.71 -2.22 -3.43
N GLY A 25 -25.35 -1.76 -4.63
CA GLY A 25 -26.29 -1.13 -5.57
C GLY A 25 -26.58 0.34 -5.29
N HIS A 26 -25.79 1.02 -4.44
CA HIS A 26 -25.92 2.47 -4.25
C HIS A 26 -25.43 3.24 -5.48
N GLN A 27 -26.08 4.37 -5.78
CA GLN A 27 -25.59 5.32 -6.77
C GLN A 27 -24.54 6.21 -6.09
N LEU A 28 -23.31 6.16 -6.57
CA LEU A 28 -22.19 6.86 -5.95
C LEU A 28 -21.65 7.99 -6.83
N SER A 29 -21.29 9.08 -6.18
CA SER A 29 -20.35 10.05 -6.70
C SER A 29 -19.29 10.35 -5.65
N VAL A 30 -18.12 10.77 -6.09
CA VAL A 30 -17.04 11.26 -5.22
C VAL A 30 -16.81 12.74 -5.53
N GLU A 31 -16.62 13.55 -4.50
CA GLU A 31 -16.09 14.91 -4.61
C GLU A 31 -14.83 15.02 -3.74
N LEU A 32 -13.78 15.64 -4.28
CA LEU A 32 -12.59 15.95 -3.51
C LEU A 32 -12.83 17.18 -2.63
N ASP A 33 -12.41 17.12 -1.37
CA ASP A 33 -12.46 18.25 -0.44
C ASP A 33 -11.41 19.31 -0.83
N ILE A 34 -11.84 20.24 -1.70
CA ILE A 34 -11.04 21.33 -2.27
C ILE A 34 -11.40 22.67 -1.62
N SER A 35 -12.69 23.05 -1.69
CA SER A 35 -13.24 24.26 -1.07
C SER A 35 -14.70 24.04 -0.66
N ASP A 36 -15.21 24.95 0.16
CA ASP A 36 -16.59 24.90 0.66
C ASP A 36 -17.57 25.04 -0.51
N SER A 37 -17.33 26.02 -1.39
CA SER A 37 -18.13 26.25 -2.60
C SER A 37 -18.19 25.03 -3.54
N VAL A 38 -17.08 24.31 -3.70
CA VAL A 38 -17.03 23.09 -4.53
C VAL A 38 -17.85 21.97 -3.91
N THR A 39 -17.83 21.86 -2.57
CA THR A 39 -18.61 20.87 -1.82
C THR A 39 -20.10 21.16 -1.88
N GLU A 40 -20.49 22.43 -1.70
CA GLU A 40 -21.87 22.90 -1.82
C GLU A 40 -22.43 22.65 -3.22
N GLU A 41 -21.67 23.00 -4.26
CA GLU A 41 -22.05 22.78 -5.65
C GLU A 41 -22.20 21.28 -5.94
N ALA A 42 -21.29 20.43 -5.45
CA ALA A 42 -21.39 18.98 -5.61
C ALA A 42 -22.67 18.42 -4.97
N CYS A 43 -23.06 18.92 -3.79
CA CYS A 43 -24.32 18.55 -3.15
C CYS A 43 -25.54 19.04 -3.96
N ALA A 44 -25.49 20.26 -4.49
CA ALA A 44 -26.57 20.80 -5.32
C ALA A 44 -26.76 20.02 -6.63
N LEU A 45 -25.67 19.63 -7.29
CA LEU A 45 -25.67 18.86 -8.53
C LEU A 45 -26.06 17.39 -8.29
N PHE A 46 -25.47 16.76 -7.29
CA PHE A 46 -25.66 15.33 -7.03
C PHE A 46 -26.85 15.01 -6.13
N GLN A 47 -27.44 15.99 -5.43
CA GLN A 47 -28.58 15.82 -4.52
C GLN A 47 -28.54 14.50 -3.73
N PRO A 48 -27.49 14.29 -2.90
CA PRO A 48 -27.32 13.04 -2.18
C PRO A 48 -28.40 12.84 -1.11
N ASP A 49 -28.81 11.58 -0.91
CA ASP A 49 -29.61 11.19 0.26
C ASP A 49 -28.72 11.19 1.52
N LEU A 50 -27.43 10.85 1.33
CA LEU A 50 -26.43 10.70 2.39
C LEU A 50 -25.06 11.17 1.89
N LEU A 51 -24.34 11.92 2.72
CA LEU A 51 -22.93 12.25 2.49
C LEU A 51 -22.06 11.42 3.45
N ILE A 52 -21.04 10.76 2.92
CA ILE A 52 -20.05 10.03 3.72
C ILE A 52 -18.69 10.69 3.52
N ALA A 53 -17.97 10.93 4.60
CA ALA A 53 -16.67 11.56 4.64
C ALA A 53 -15.60 10.60 5.19
N PRO A 54 -15.00 9.75 4.33
CA PRO A 54 -14.00 8.76 4.75
C PRO A 54 -12.68 9.35 5.23
N PHE A 55 -12.34 10.53 4.71
CA PHE A 55 -11.05 11.17 4.97
C PHE A 55 -11.15 12.66 4.66
N LEU A 56 -11.19 13.49 5.69
CA LEU A 56 -11.23 14.94 5.59
C LEU A 56 -10.02 15.59 6.25
N LYS A 57 -9.73 16.82 5.81
CA LYS A 57 -8.80 17.72 6.50
C LYS A 57 -9.44 19.05 6.88
N ARG A 58 -10.61 19.36 6.34
CA ARG A 58 -11.38 20.57 6.60
C ARG A 58 -12.75 20.19 7.14
N ARG A 59 -13.45 21.16 7.74
CA ARG A 59 -14.84 20.98 8.16
C ARG A 59 -15.74 20.87 6.94
N ILE A 60 -16.80 20.08 7.07
CA ILE A 60 -17.91 20.12 6.11
C ILE A 60 -18.64 21.47 6.30
N PRO A 61 -18.99 22.19 5.23
CA PRO A 61 -19.70 23.47 5.35
C PRO A 61 -21.04 23.33 6.08
N GLU A 62 -21.41 24.34 6.87
CA GLU A 62 -22.67 24.37 7.62
C GLU A 62 -23.92 24.28 6.74
N SER A 63 -23.86 24.93 5.59
CA SER A 63 -24.87 24.84 4.53
C SER A 63 -25.16 23.39 4.08
N VAL A 64 -24.14 22.52 4.14
CA VAL A 64 -24.23 21.13 3.70
C VAL A 64 -24.72 20.23 4.84
N TRP A 65 -24.06 20.22 6.01
CA TRP A 65 -24.44 19.28 7.08
C TRP A 65 -25.77 19.61 7.76
N ARG A 66 -26.29 20.84 7.62
CA ARG A 66 -27.66 21.18 8.03
C ARG A 66 -28.73 20.70 7.05
N SER A 67 -28.37 20.46 5.79
CA SER A 67 -29.33 20.10 4.73
C SER A 67 -29.30 18.61 4.36
N VAL A 68 -28.14 17.96 4.51
CA VAL A 68 -27.93 16.54 4.22
C VAL A 68 -27.27 15.87 5.42
N VAL A 69 -27.70 14.66 5.77
CA VAL A 69 -27.01 13.86 6.80
C VAL A 69 -25.59 13.56 6.32
N CYS A 70 -24.62 14.02 7.09
CA CYS A 70 -23.20 13.85 6.79
C CYS A 70 -22.56 12.92 7.83
N LEU A 71 -22.03 11.79 7.40
CA LEU A 71 -21.37 10.80 8.25
C LEU A 71 -19.85 10.89 8.08
N VAL A 72 -19.13 11.18 9.15
CA VAL A 72 -17.68 11.27 9.20
C VAL A 72 -17.11 9.97 9.75
N VAL A 73 -16.12 9.42 9.05
CA VAL A 73 -15.37 8.24 9.51
C VAL A 73 -14.18 8.71 10.34
N HIS A 74 -14.26 8.50 11.65
CA HIS A 74 -13.23 8.84 12.61
C HIS A 74 -12.40 7.61 12.96
N PRO A 75 -11.06 7.59 12.73
CA PRO A 75 -10.20 6.44 13.04
C PRO A 75 -9.85 6.37 14.53
N GLY A 76 -10.86 6.46 15.39
CA GLY A 76 -10.79 6.35 16.85
C GLY A 76 -12.06 5.70 17.42
N PRO A 77 -11.98 5.09 18.62
CA PRO A 77 -13.13 4.52 19.31
C PRO A 77 -14.13 5.60 19.72
N PRO A 78 -15.37 5.24 20.10
CA PRO A 78 -16.36 6.21 20.55
C PRO A 78 -15.83 7.09 21.68
N GLY A 79 -15.97 8.41 21.52
CA GLY A 79 -15.48 9.41 22.48
C GLY A 79 -14.11 9.99 22.16
N ASP A 80 -13.25 9.31 21.38
CA ASP A 80 -12.00 9.89 20.89
C ASP A 80 -12.30 11.01 19.87
N ARG A 81 -11.59 12.14 19.99
CA ARG A 81 -11.76 13.31 19.11
C ARG A 81 -10.43 13.87 18.66
N GLY A 82 -10.38 14.38 17.43
CA GLY A 82 -9.27 15.17 16.92
C GLY A 82 -8.54 14.55 15.73
N PRO A 83 -7.66 15.33 15.08
CA PRO A 83 -7.19 15.04 13.73
C PRO A 83 -6.09 13.96 13.65
N ALA A 84 -5.64 13.43 14.78
CA ALA A 84 -4.47 12.56 14.87
C ALA A 84 -4.69 11.34 15.78
N ALA A 85 -5.93 10.85 15.85
CA ALA A 85 -6.36 9.70 16.66
C ALA A 85 -5.39 8.50 16.60
N LEU A 86 -5.14 7.98 15.39
CA LEU A 86 -4.26 6.83 15.19
C LEU A 86 -2.78 7.13 15.45
N ASP A 87 -2.34 8.38 15.27
CA ASP A 87 -0.97 8.78 15.62
C ASP A 87 -0.75 8.65 17.12
N TRP A 88 -1.68 9.17 17.93
CA TRP A 88 -1.62 9.05 19.39
C TRP A 88 -1.69 7.60 19.83
N ALA A 89 -2.64 6.82 19.30
CA ALA A 89 -2.80 5.42 19.66
C ALA A 89 -1.54 4.59 19.42
N VAL A 90 -0.82 4.83 18.31
CA VAL A 90 0.45 4.16 18.00
C VAL A 90 1.58 4.66 18.89
N LEU A 91 1.66 5.97 19.13
CA LEU A 91 2.69 6.59 19.97
C LEU A 91 2.60 6.10 21.43
N GLU A 92 1.39 5.94 21.93
CA GLU A 92 1.07 5.48 23.30
C GLU A 92 0.96 3.97 23.41
N GLN A 93 1.14 3.25 22.29
CA GLN A 93 1.11 1.79 22.23
C GLN A 93 -0.20 1.21 22.80
N ALA A 94 -1.33 1.84 22.49
CA ALA A 94 -2.65 1.40 22.92
C ALA A 94 -2.86 -0.09 22.52
N PRO A 95 -3.38 -0.96 23.41
CA PRO A 95 -3.55 -2.39 23.11
C PRO A 95 -4.80 -2.68 22.25
N GLN A 96 -5.79 -1.79 22.31
CA GLN A 96 -7.05 -1.85 21.57
C GLN A 96 -7.35 -0.47 21.00
N TRP A 97 -8.03 -0.44 19.87
CA TRP A 97 -8.48 0.79 19.23
C TRP A 97 -9.79 0.55 18.47
N GLY A 98 -10.28 1.55 17.73
CA GLY A 98 -11.52 1.40 16.98
C GLY A 98 -11.70 2.45 15.90
N VAL A 99 -12.82 2.33 15.19
CA VAL A 99 -13.33 3.31 14.24
C VAL A 99 -14.75 3.66 14.62
N THR A 100 -15.07 4.95 14.54
CA THR A 100 -16.40 5.49 14.81
C THR A 100 -16.93 6.18 13.56
N VAL A 101 -18.21 5.94 13.23
CA VAL A 101 -18.94 6.70 12.22
C VAL A 101 -19.90 7.61 12.96
N LEU A 102 -19.65 8.91 12.87
CA LEU A 102 -20.38 9.96 13.61
C LEU A 102 -21.04 10.93 12.64
N GLN A 103 -22.15 11.55 13.05
CA GLN A 103 -22.78 12.59 12.24
C GLN A 103 -22.04 13.91 12.40
N ALA A 104 -21.82 14.65 11.32
CA ALA A 104 -21.29 16.00 11.40
C ALA A 104 -22.28 16.94 12.10
N ASN A 105 -21.76 17.80 12.99
CA ASN A 105 -22.45 18.92 13.59
C ASN A 105 -21.50 20.14 13.65
N ALA A 106 -21.83 21.16 14.46
CA ALA A 106 -20.99 22.36 14.60
C ALA A 106 -19.63 22.11 15.28
N ASP A 107 -19.54 21.03 16.07
CA ASP A 107 -18.39 20.67 16.89
C ASP A 107 -17.56 19.56 16.21
N PHE A 108 -16.25 19.55 16.44
CA PHE A 108 -15.41 18.50 15.86
C PHE A 108 -15.61 17.17 16.57
N ASP A 109 -15.87 16.11 15.79
CA ASP A 109 -15.97 14.71 16.24
C ASP A 109 -16.92 14.51 17.44
N ALA A 110 -17.94 15.37 17.55
CA ALA A 110 -18.82 15.43 18.72
C ALA A 110 -20.29 15.13 18.41
N GLY A 111 -20.61 14.83 17.15
CA GLY A 111 -21.97 14.44 16.79
C GLY A 111 -22.33 13.02 17.22
N PRO A 112 -23.62 12.65 17.09
CA PRO A 112 -24.11 11.35 17.49
C PRO A 112 -23.43 10.22 16.71
N VAL A 113 -23.14 9.12 17.41
CA VAL A 113 -22.50 7.93 16.84
C VAL A 113 -23.55 7.07 16.13
N TRP A 114 -23.32 6.82 14.85
CA TRP A 114 -24.15 5.94 14.03
C TRP A 114 -23.73 4.48 14.15
N ALA A 115 -22.44 4.22 14.19
CA ALA A 115 -21.86 2.89 14.35
C ALA A 115 -20.39 2.98 14.76
N HIS A 116 -19.86 1.90 15.34
CA HIS A 116 -18.43 1.74 15.58
C HIS A 116 -18.01 0.28 15.39
N ALA A 117 -16.71 0.06 15.29
CA ALA A 117 -16.10 -1.26 15.29
C ALA A 117 -14.69 -1.19 15.91
N ASP A 118 -14.39 -2.16 16.77
CA ASP A 118 -13.14 -2.19 17.55
C ASP A 118 -12.17 -3.23 16.97
N PHE A 119 -10.88 -3.09 17.29
CA PHE A 119 -9.85 -4.03 16.88
C PHE A 119 -8.62 -4.01 17.81
N ALA A 120 -7.92 -5.13 17.85
CA ALA A 120 -6.64 -5.25 18.54
C ALA A 120 -5.52 -4.52 17.78
N MET A 121 -4.72 -3.74 18.50
CA MET A 121 -3.60 -3.03 17.92
C MET A 121 -2.39 -3.94 17.73
N ARG A 122 -1.77 -3.88 16.55
CA ARG A 122 -0.47 -4.49 16.29
C ARG A 122 0.67 -3.51 16.56
N ALA A 123 1.85 -4.05 16.87
CA ALA A 123 3.10 -3.30 16.87
C ALA A 123 3.57 -3.01 15.43
N ALA A 124 2.83 -2.16 14.72
CA ALA A 124 3.03 -1.87 13.30
C ALA A 124 3.02 -0.36 13.04
N SER A 125 3.42 0.03 11.81
CA SER A 125 3.31 1.41 11.37
C SER A 125 1.84 1.86 11.34
N LYS A 126 1.61 3.16 11.57
CA LYS A 126 0.31 3.79 11.39
C LYS A 126 -0.25 3.52 9.99
N GLY A 127 0.61 3.59 8.97
CA GLY A 127 0.24 3.29 7.58
C GLY A 127 -0.30 1.86 7.40
N SER A 128 0.34 0.87 8.01
CA SER A 128 -0.11 -0.54 7.97
C SER A 128 -1.44 -0.73 8.69
N LEU A 129 -1.56 -0.19 9.91
CA LEU A 129 -2.80 -0.23 10.70
C LEU A 129 -3.97 0.44 9.96
N TYR A 130 -3.71 1.57 9.31
CA TYR A 130 -4.72 2.29 8.53
C TYR A 130 -5.26 1.44 7.37
N ARG A 131 -4.38 0.70 6.68
CA ARG A 131 -4.72 -0.10 5.49
C ARG A 131 -5.35 -1.45 5.83
N ALA A 132 -5.06 -1.99 7.01
CA ALA A 132 -5.60 -3.26 7.49
C ALA A 132 -6.75 -3.02 8.48
N GLU A 133 -6.46 -2.97 9.78
CA GLU A 133 -7.46 -2.99 10.84
C GLU A 133 -8.45 -1.83 10.76
N VAL A 134 -7.96 -0.60 10.59
CA VAL A 134 -8.82 0.60 10.52
C VAL A 134 -9.72 0.54 9.29
N THR A 135 -9.18 0.14 8.14
CA THR A 135 -10.00 0.05 6.92
C THR A 135 -11.07 -1.04 7.07
N GLN A 136 -10.75 -2.19 7.66
CA GLN A 136 -11.73 -3.24 7.90
C GLN A 136 -12.82 -2.79 8.88
N ALA A 137 -12.44 -2.20 10.01
CA ALA A 137 -13.37 -1.67 11.00
C ALA A 137 -14.24 -0.54 10.42
N ALA A 138 -13.66 0.35 9.61
CA ALA A 138 -14.37 1.41 8.92
C ALA A 138 -15.41 0.88 7.92
N VAL A 139 -15.10 -0.15 7.14
CA VAL A 139 -16.09 -0.78 6.25
C VAL A 139 -17.26 -1.33 7.07
N VAL A 140 -16.99 -2.07 8.14
CA VAL A 140 -18.04 -2.63 9.01
C VAL A 140 -18.92 -1.52 9.60
N ALA A 141 -18.29 -0.49 10.18
CA ALA A 141 -19.02 0.61 10.81
C ALA A 141 -19.82 1.44 9.79
N VAL A 142 -19.25 1.74 8.62
CA VAL A 142 -19.95 2.51 7.57
C VAL A 142 -21.13 1.74 7.01
N LEU A 143 -20.96 0.45 6.70
CA LEU A 143 -22.08 -0.35 6.17
C LEU A 143 -23.23 -0.44 7.18
N ARG A 144 -22.92 -0.62 8.46
CA ARG A 144 -23.93 -0.59 9.54
C ARG A 144 -24.60 0.79 9.66
N ALA A 145 -23.84 1.87 9.57
CA ALA A 145 -24.39 3.23 9.63
C ALA A 145 -25.33 3.52 8.45
N VAL A 146 -24.96 3.09 7.24
CA VAL A 146 -25.77 3.24 6.02
C VAL A 146 -27.06 2.41 6.10
N GLU A 147 -27.00 1.19 6.62
CA GLU A 147 -28.17 0.35 6.88
C GLU A 147 -29.14 1.01 7.86
N ARG A 148 -28.63 1.47 9.01
CA ARG A 148 -29.39 2.22 10.02
C ARG A 148 -30.06 3.45 9.46
N PHE A 149 -29.34 4.20 8.63
CA PHE A 149 -29.87 5.38 7.94
C PHE A 149 -31.02 5.00 7.01
N GLY A 150 -30.84 3.93 6.22
CA GLY A 150 -31.85 3.45 5.28
C GLY A 150 -33.16 2.99 5.94
N VAL A 151 -33.11 2.50 7.17
CA VAL A 151 -34.30 2.06 7.94
C VAL A 151 -34.83 3.12 8.91
N ASN A 152 -34.25 4.33 8.93
CA ASN A 152 -34.54 5.39 9.90
C ASN A 152 -34.45 4.92 11.37
N GLU A 153 -33.43 4.11 11.70
CA GLU A 153 -33.23 3.63 13.06
C GLU A 153 -33.00 4.83 14.02
N PRO A 154 -33.72 4.93 15.14
CA PRO A 154 -33.46 5.98 16.12
C PRO A 154 -32.04 5.87 16.66
N LEU A 155 -31.28 6.96 16.56
CA LEU A 155 -29.95 7.01 17.17
C LEU A 155 -30.10 6.96 18.69
N ALA A 156 -29.29 6.10 19.33
CA ALA A 156 -29.15 6.15 20.77
C ALA A 156 -28.67 7.56 21.17
N PRO A 157 -29.19 8.14 22.27
CA PRO A 157 -28.62 9.36 22.82
C PRO A 157 -27.11 9.13 23.04
N PRO A 158 -26.27 10.17 22.87
CA PRO A 158 -24.84 10.03 23.11
C PRO A 158 -24.66 9.39 24.48
N THR A 159 -24.01 8.23 24.53
CA THR A 159 -23.65 7.62 25.81
C THR A 159 -22.78 8.65 26.51
N ALA A 160 -23.30 9.23 27.60
CA ALA A 160 -22.46 9.93 28.55
C ALA A 160 -21.40 8.91 28.95
N VAL A 161 -20.16 9.15 28.55
CA VAL A 161 -19.02 8.28 28.82
C VAL A 161 -19.11 7.84 30.27
N ASP A 162 -19.16 6.52 30.53
CA ASP A 162 -19.38 5.95 31.85
C ASP A 162 -18.45 6.64 32.88
N ALA A 163 -19.04 7.43 33.77
CA ALA A 163 -18.36 8.14 34.85
C ALA A 163 -17.79 7.20 35.94
N ALA A 164 -17.60 5.92 35.64
CA ALA A 164 -17.14 4.88 36.54
C ALA A 164 -15.71 4.37 36.23
N SER A 165 -15.06 4.84 35.18
CA SER A 165 -13.62 4.64 34.99
C SER A 165 -12.84 5.78 35.66
N PRO A 166 -11.80 5.51 36.49
CA PRO A 166 -11.05 6.54 37.21
C PRO A 166 -10.36 7.61 36.34
N ASP A 167 -10.32 7.42 35.02
CA ASP A 167 -9.77 8.34 34.03
C ASP A 167 -10.82 9.28 33.39
N ALA A 168 -12.03 9.37 33.95
CA ALA A 168 -13.14 10.21 33.47
C ALA A 168 -12.93 11.73 33.67
N SER A 169 -11.71 12.22 33.48
CA SER A 169 -11.36 13.65 33.46
C SER A 169 -10.72 14.06 32.14
N CYS A 170 -11.37 13.85 30.98
CA CYS A 170 -11.18 14.79 29.88
C CYS A 170 -12.37 14.82 28.91
N ASP A 171 -12.74 16.03 28.51
CA ASP A 171 -13.20 16.32 27.15
C ASP A 171 -12.09 15.78 26.21
N HIS A 172 -12.31 14.63 25.55
CA HIS A 172 -11.27 13.83 24.87
C HIS A 172 -10.79 14.41 23.51
N TRP A 173 -10.68 15.74 23.40
CA TRP A 173 -10.05 16.37 22.26
C TRP A 173 -8.52 16.21 22.30
N ARG A 174 -7.96 15.52 21.30
CA ARG A 174 -6.52 15.36 21.15
C ARG A 174 -6.02 16.19 19.96
N PRO A 175 -5.10 17.15 20.15
CA PRO A 175 -4.59 17.96 19.05
C PRO A 175 -3.71 17.12 18.11
N ALA A 176 -3.33 17.69 16.97
CA ALA A 176 -2.32 17.07 16.13
C ALA A 176 -1.02 16.81 16.93
N VAL A 177 -0.44 15.61 16.80
CA VAL A 177 0.80 15.26 17.50
C VAL A 177 1.94 16.17 17.01
N PRO A 178 2.54 17.00 17.88
CA PRO A 178 3.65 17.87 17.51
C PRO A 178 4.94 17.06 17.26
N GLN A 179 5.87 17.58 16.46
CA GLN A 179 7.18 16.92 16.26
C GLN A 179 7.97 16.78 17.57
N ALA A 180 7.80 17.70 18.53
CA ALA A 180 8.41 17.60 19.85
C ALA A 180 8.02 16.31 20.60
N ALA A 181 6.77 15.85 20.47
CA ALA A 181 6.31 14.60 21.06
C ALA A 181 6.87 13.36 20.34
N ARG A 182 7.33 13.51 19.09
CA ARG A 182 7.95 12.45 18.29
C ARG A 182 9.48 12.46 18.36
N ARG A 183 10.09 13.43 19.05
CA ARG A 183 11.54 13.59 19.10
C ARG A 183 12.18 12.31 19.65
N ILE A 184 13.20 11.83 18.95
CA ILE A 184 14.02 10.71 19.38
C ILE A 184 15.25 11.27 20.11
N ASP A 185 15.48 10.79 21.33
CA ASP A 185 16.75 10.95 22.03
C ASP A 185 17.52 9.63 21.93
N TRP A 186 18.38 9.51 20.92
CA TRP A 186 19.12 8.26 20.62
C TRP A 186 19.97 7.78 21.80
N LEU A 187 20.37 8.66 22.71
CA LEU A 187 21.20 8.34 23.87
C LEU A 187 20.39 7.83 25.07
N ARG A 188 19.06 7.96 25.03
CA ARG A 188 18.19 7.62 26.16
C ARG A 188 17.03 6.69 25.79
N ASN A 189 16.50 6.82 24.59
CA ASN A 189 15.34 6.04 24.18
C ASN A 189 15.73 4.62 23.80
N THR A 190 14.94 3.67 24.28
CA THR A 190 15.04 2.26 23.90
C THR A 190 14.62 2.06 22.45
N THR A 191 14.99 0.92 21.88
CA THR A 191 14.59 0.53 20.52
C THR A 191 13.07 0.51 20.38
N THR A 192 12.36 -0.03 21.37
CA THR A 192 10.89 -0.06 21.41
C THR A 192 10.28 1.33 21.38
N GLU A 193 10.79 2.25 22.20
CA GLU A 193 10.35 3.65 22.26
C GLU A 193 10.60 4.41 20.95
N ILE A 194 11.75 4.16 20.31
CA ILE A 194 12.11 4.75 19.02
C ILE A 194 11.19 4.23 17.92
N LEU A 195 10.95 2.90 17.89
CA LEU A 195 10.05 2.29 16.93
C LEU A 195 8.62 2.80 17.08
N ALA A 196 8.10 3.00 18.31
CA ALA A 196 6.77 3.58 18.53
C ALA A 196 6.64 4.99 17.92
N ARG A 197 7.65 5.85 18.13
CA ARG A 197 7.71 7.20 17.53
C ARG A 197 7.74 7.14 16.01
N LEU A 198 8.63 6.32 15.44
CA LEU A 198 8.76 6.15 13.99
C LEU A 198 7.47 5.61 13.37
N ARG A 199 6.89 4.56 13.97
CA ARG A 199 5.63 3.94 13.52
C ARG A 199 4.45 4.90 13.58
N SER A 200 4.36 5.78 14.58
CA SER A 200 3.29 6.78 14.71
C SER A 200 3.24 7.78 13.53
N ALA A 201 4.38 8.02 12.90
CA ALA A 201 4.56 9.01 11.84
C ALA A 201 4.82 8.41 10.46
N ASP A 202 4.88 7.08 10.37
CA ASP A 202 5.15 6.40 9.11
C ASP A 202 3.92 6.46 8.18
N GLY A 203 4.18 6.69 6.89
CA GLY A 203 3.22 7.23 5.94
C GLY A 203 3.31 8.76 5.87
N GLN A 204 2.86 9.47 6.90
CA GLN A 204 2.98 10.93 7.10
C GLN A 204 2.84 11.24 8.61
N PRO A 205 3.51 12.27 9.16
CA PRO A 205 4.40 13.23 8.50
C PRO A 205 5.89 12.80 8.43
N GLY A 206 6.25 11.69 9.08
CA GLY A 206 7.62 11.30 9.41
C GLY A 206 8.10 11.91 10.72
N VAL A 207 9.12 11.30 11.32
CA VAL A 207 9.77 11.82 12.52
C VAL A 207 10.92 12.71 12.10
N HIS A 208 10.90 13.99 12.51
CA HIS A 208 12.00 14.91 12.25
C HIS A 208 13.23 14.52 13.09
N ASP A 209 14.36 14.32 12.42
CA ASP A 209 15.65 13.93 13.01
C ASP A 209 16.78 14.46 12.12
N GLU A 210 18.00 14.03 12.40
CA GLU A 210 19.21 14.35 11.65
C GLU A 210 19.97 13.07 11.32
N LEU A 211 20.42 12.96 10.07
CA LEU A 211 21.36 11.94 9.63
C LEU A 211 22.55 12.64 8.99
N PHE A 212 23.76 12.31 9.43
CA PHE A 212 25.02 12.89 8.94
C PHE A 212 25.05 14.43 8.94
N GLY A 213 24.48 15.08 9.96
CA GLY A 213 24.45 16.55 10.03
C GLY A 213 23.30 17.21 9.24
N LEU A 214 22.49 16.44 8.52
CA LEU A 214 21.43 16.97 7.66
C LEU A 214 20.03 16.69 8.22
N PRO A 215 19.16 17.73 8.34
CA PRO A 215 17.81 17.57 8.84
C PRO A 215 16.94 16.78 7.86
N CYS A 216 16.25 15.78 8.36
CA CYS A 216 15.40 14.90 7.56
C CYS A 216 14.21 14.36 8.35
N TYR A 217 13.31 13.69 7.65
CA TYR A 217 12.20 12.95 8.24
C TYR A 217 12.38 11.45 8.00
N LEU A 218 12.31 10.67 9.07
CA LEU A 218 12.54 9.23 9.07
C LEU A 218 11.22 8.44 8.91
N PHE A 219 11.29 7.31 8.20
CA PHE A 219 10.18 6.40 7.90
C PHE A 219 10.70 4.95 7.78
N ASP A 220 9.78 3.99 7.68
CA ASP A 220 10.08 2.59 7.35
C ASP A 220 11.10 1.95 8.31
N ALA A 221 10.73 1.97 9.60
CA ALA A 221 11.62 1.59 10.68
C ALA A 221 11.45 0.11 11.06
N HIS A 222 12.55 -0.64 11.07
CA HIS A 222 12.59 -2.06 11.41
C HIS A 222 13.58 -2.33 12.54
N PRO A 223 13.25 -3.20 13.51
CA PRO A 223 14.20 -3.57 14.56
C PRO A 223 15.40 -4.31 13.98
N ALA A 224 16.60 -4.02 14.48
CA ALA A 224 17.75 -4.89 14.31
C ALA A 224 17.71 -6.03 15.33
N THR A 225 18.18 -7.21 14.96
CA THR A 225 18.14 -8.39 15.84
C THR A 225 19.32 -8.47 16.80
N GLY A 226 19.27 -9.43 17.72
CA GLY A 226 20.41 -9.83 18.56
C GLY A 226 21.69 -10.16 17.78
N ALA A 227 21.57 -10.75 16.58
CA ALA A 227 22.73 -11.09 15.74
C ALA A 227 23.37 -9.83 15.12
N ALA A 228 22.55 -8.92 14.58
CA ALA A 228 23.01 -7.60 14.16
C ALA A 228 23.61 -6.81 15.34
N LEU A 229 23.11 -7.03 16.56
CA LEU A 229 23.61 -6.38 17.78
C LEU A 229 24.98 -6.85 18.24
N GLN A 230 25.35 -8.11 18.01
CA GLN A 230 26.70 -8.59 18.30
C GLN A 230 27.74 -7.87 17.42
N ALA A 231 27.40 -7.61 16.16
CA ALA A 231 28.23 -6.80 15.26
C ALA A 231 28.25 -5.30 15.63
N LEU A 232 27.31 -4.83 16.44
CA LEU A 232 27.23 -3.46 16.96
C LEU A 232 28.01 -3.21 18.26
N ALA A 233 28.62 -4.25 18.87
CA ALA A 233 29.17 -4.17 20.23
C ALA A 233 30.26 -3.09 20.44
N GLY A 234 30.90 -2.61 19.38
CA GLY A 234 31.88 -1.50 19.43
C GLY A 234 31.38 -0.15 18.92
N ALA A 235 30.13 -0.04 18.45
CA ALA A 235 29.60 1.19 17.88
C ALA A 235 29.05 2.15 18.94
N ALA A 236 29.27 3.45 18.75
CA ALA A 236 28.70 4.48 19.60
C ALA A 236 27.17 4.52 19.46
N VAL A 237 26.46 4.73 20.58
CA VAL A 237 25.02 4.93 20.58
C VAL A 237 24.64 6.15 19.73
N GLY A 238 23.63 6.00 18.87
CA GLY A 238 23.19 7.01 17.92
C GLY A 238 23.98 7.04 16.61
N ALA A 239 25.08 6.28 16.47
CA ALA A 239 25.85 6.21 15.24
C ALA A 239 25.10 5.42 14.14
N VAL A 240 25.27 5.86 12.90
CA VAL A 240 24.90 5.08 11.71
C VAL A 240 26.09 4.19 11.35
N VAL A 241 25.87 2.89 11.22
CA VAL A 241 26.97 1.91 11.26
C VAL A 241 27.06 1.00 10.03
N ALA A 242 25.96 0.82 9.30
CA ALA A 242 25.86 -0.14 8.22
C ALA A 242 24.70 0.20 7.29
N GLN A 243 24.67 -0.46 6.13
CA GLN A 243 23.57 -0.41 5.17
C GLN A 243 23.12 -1.81 4.74
N ARG A 244 21.85 -1.92 4.35
CA ARG A 244 21.22 -3.14 3.81
C ARG A 244 20.01 -2.75 2.98
N ASP A 245 19.87 -3.29 1.77
CA ASP A 245 18.67 -3.17 0.93
C ASP A 245 18.10 -1.74 0.77
N GLY A 246 18.95 -0.71 0.80
CA GLY A 246 18.52 0.68 0.73
C GLY A 246 18.30 1.38 2.08
N ALA A 247 18.36 0.64 3.18
CA ALA A 247 18.22 1.13 4.54
C ALA A 247 19.58 1.40 5.22
N LEU A 248 19.54 2.27 6.24
CA LEU A 248 20.66 2.57 7.13
C LEU A 248 20.39 2.03 8.53
N LEU A 249 21.37 1.38 9.13
CA LEU A 249 21.28 0.90 10.52
C LEU A 249 21.82 1.95 11.49
N ARG A 250 21.00 2.36 12.46
CA ARG A 250 21.39 3.26 13.54
C ARG A 250 21.34 2.56 14.89
N ARG A 251 22.43 2.68 15.67
CA ARG A 251 22.56 2.11 17.01
C ARG A 251 21.65 2.86 18.00
N THR A 252 20.88 2.14 18.80
CA THR A 252 20.12 2.69 19.95
C THR A 252 20.83 2.34 21.26
N VAL A 253 20.24 2.65 22.42
CA VAL A 253 20.86 2.31 23.73
C VAL A 253 20.93 0.78 23.96
N ASP A 254 19.91 0.05 23.55
CA ASP A 254 19.67 -1.37 23.83
C ASP A 254 19.64 -2.25 22.57
N GLY A 255 19.61 -1.64 21.40
CA GLY A 255 19.38 -2.31 20.13
C GLY A 255 19.89 -1.53 18.90
N GLY A 256 19.18 -1.68 17.79
CA GLY A 256 19.41 -0.95 16.57
C GLY A 256 18.12 -0.82 15.79
N VAL A 257 18.03 0.20 14.96
CA VAL A 257 16.87 0.42 14.08
C VAL A 257 17.39 0.61 12.66
N TRP A 258 16.89 -0.21 11.76
CA TRP A 258 16.99 0.00 10.32
C TRP A 258 16.01 1.10 9.92
N ILE A 259 16.50 2.10 9.20
CA ILE A 259 15.70 3.19 8.64
C ILE A 259 15.69 2.99 7.12
N GLY A 260 14.58 2.52 6.58
CA GLY A 260 14.44 2.23 5.16
C GLY A 260 14.32 3.47 4.30
N GLN A 261 13.63 4.50 4.80
CA GLN A 261 13.18 5.62 3.98
C GLN A 261 13.36 6.96 4.70
N VAL A 262 13.75 7.98 3.94
CA VAL A 262 13.95 9.34 4.44
C VAL A 262 13.39 10.38 3.48
N ARG A 263 13.09 11.56 4.01
CA ARG A 263 12.77 12.76 3.22
C ARG A 263 13.60 13.92 3.77
N LEU A 264 14.49 14.48 2.96
CA LEU A 264 15.29 15.64 3.36
C LEU A 264 14.38 16.85 3.67
N ALA A 265 14.73 17.62 4.69
CA ALA A 265 14.01 18.84 5.01
C ALA A 265 14.33 19.92 3.96
N ARG A 266 13.33 20.74 3.61
CA ARG A 266 13.42 21.77 2.55
C ARG A 266 14.50 22.86 2.77
N ALA A 267 15.20 22.87 3.90
CA ALA A 267 16.23 23.87 4.22
C ALA A 267 17.60 23.60 3.58
N CYS A 268 17.75 22.50 2.82
CA CYS A 268 19.00 22.14 2.14
C CYS A 268 18.88 22.31 0.61
N GLY A 269 18.91 23.56 0.13
CA GLY A 269 18.99 23.90 -1.30
C GLY A 269 17.85 23.35 -2.18
N ASP A 270 18.09 23.30 -3.49
CA ASP A 270 17.16 22.83 -4.54
C ASP A 270 16.86 21.30 -4.46
N GLY A 271 17.00 20.68 -3.28
CA GLY A 271 16.92 19.24 -3.04
C GLY A 271 15.50 18.65 -3.04
N THR A 272 15.42 17.35 -3.29
CA THR A 272 14.19 16.56 -3.40
C THR A 272 13.42 16.49 -2.09
N ALA A 273 12.25 17.13 -2.02
CA ALA A 273 11.39 17.16 -0.82
C ALA A 273 10.39 15.97 -0.73
N PHE A 274 10.73 14.82 -1.28
CA PHE A 274 9.93 13.59 -1.27
C PHE A 274 10.72 12.40 -0.71
N LYS A 275 10.03 11.28 -0.44
CA LYS A 275 10.65 10.12 0.20
C LYS A 275 11.55 9.35 -0.76
N LEU A 276 12.72 8.94 -0.29
CA LEU A 276 13.67 8.06 -0.97
C LEU A 276 14.20 7.01 0.01
N SER A 277 14.78 5.93 -0.51
CA SER A 277 15.53 5.02 0.36
C SER A 277 16.66 5.78 1.06
N ALA A 278 16.96 5.40 2.30
CA ALA A 278 17.92 6.11 3.13
C ALA A 278 19.31 6.17 2.49
N THR A 279 19.77 5.06 1.88
CA THR A 279 21.06 5.04 1.18
C THR A 279 21.06 5.88 -0.10
N LEU A 280 19.90 6.09 -0.74
CA LEU A 280 19.82 6.90 -1.96
C LEU A 280 19.82 8.40 -1.65
N ALA A 281 19.16 8.79 -0.55
CA ALA A 281 19.18 10.17 -0.08
C ALA A 281 20.55 10.60 0.47
N PHE A 282 21.31 9.65 1.03
CA PHE A 282 22.65 9.85 1.60
C PHE A 282 23.69 9.00 0.86
N ALA A 283 23.71 9.07 -0.47
CA ALA A 283 24.49 8.16 -1.30
C ALA A 283 26.00 8.20 -1.04
N ALA A 284 26.55 9.40 -0.79
CA ALA A 284 27.97 9.57 -0.52
C ALA A 284 28.37 8.98 0.84
N GLU A 285 27.57 9.24 1.86
CA GLU A 285 27.80 8.75 3.22
C GLU A 285 27.57 7.24 3.29
N ALA A 286 26.49 6.75 2.69
CA ALA A 286 26.17 5.33 2.62
C ALA A 286 27.28 4.52 1.95
N ALA A 287 27.92 5.05 0.90
CA ALA A 287 29.04 4.38 0.22
C ALA A 287 30.25 4.11 1.13
N THR A 288 30.39 4.82 2.24
CA THR A 288 31.46 4.61 3.23
C THR A 288 31.10 3.57 4.30
N LEU A 289 29.83 3.16 4.38
CA LEU A 289 29.33 2.21 5.36
C LEU A 289 29.42 0.76 4.85
N PRO A 290 29.75 -0.20 5.72
CA PRO A 290 29.73 -1.61 5.37
C PRO A 290 28.33 -2.07 4.99
N VAL A 291 28.24 -2.93 3.98
CA VAL A 291 27.00 -3.60 3.59
C VAL A 291 26.84 -4.86 4.44
N TRP A 292 25.80 -4.91 5.28
CA TRP A 292 25.49 -6.08 6.09
C TRP A 292 24.40 -6.89 5.40
N SER A 293 24.77 -7.83 4.54
CA SER A 293 23.82 -8.71 3.88
C SER A 293 23.21 -9.74 4.83
N VAL A 294 22.03 -10.26 4.46
CA VAL A 294 21.44 -11.44 5.10
C VAL A 294 21.21 -12.51 4.02
N PRO A 295 21.29 -13.79 4.37
CA PRO A 295 20.87 -14.86 3.47
C PRO A 295 19.41 -14.69 3.04
N LEU A 296 19.13 -14.96 1.77
CA LEU A 296 17.77 -14.98 1.25
C LEU A 296 16.93 -16.07 1.95
N GLU A 297 17.49 -17.28 2.06
CA GLU A 297 16.88 -18.41 2.76
C GLU A 297 17.21 -18.34 4.26
N ARG A 298 16.19 -18.07 5.08
CA ARG A 298 16.33 -17.93 6.54
C ARG A 298 14.98 -17.99 7.26
N ASP A 299 15.06 -18.16 8.58
CA ASP A 299 13.93 -17.99 9.48
C ASP A 299 13.48 -16.53 9.54
N ASP A 300 12.34 -16.28 10.20
CA ASP A 300 11.82 -14.92 10.39
C ASP A 300 12.50 -14.22 11.56
N ASP A 301 13.84 -14.17 11.51
CA ASP A 301 14.66 -13.66 12.61
C ASP A 301 15.14 -12.24 12.33
N GLU A 302 15.67 -11.97 11.13
CA GLU A 302 16.27 -10.69 10.74
C GLU A 302 15.55 -10.02 9.55
N TRP A 303 15.30 -8.71 9.72
CA TRP A 303 14.67 -7.91 8.68
C TRP A 303 15.57 -7.76 7.45
N ALA A 304 14.98 -8.03 6.29
CA ALA A 304 15.43 -7.62 4.98
C ALA A 304 14.21 -7.53 4.07
N GLU A 305 14.31 -6.79 2.97
CA GLU A 305 13.18 -6.62 2.05
C GLU A 305 12.73 -7.95 1.42
N LEU A 306 13.64 -8.92 1.25
CA LEU A 306 13.34 -10.22 0.67
C LEU A 306 13.61 -11.36 1.64
N ARG A 307 12.77 -12.40 1.57
CA ARG A 307 12.97 -13.65 2.33
C ARG A 307 12.39 -14.83 1.56
N TYR A 308 13.13 -15.93 1.54
CA TYR A 308 12.69 -17.22 1.01
C TYR A 308 12.67 -18.27 2.12
N TRP A 309 11.68 -19.14 2.10
CA TRP A 309 11.63 -20.32 2.97
C TRP A 309 10.79 -21.43 2.32
N GLU A 310 10.91 -22.65 2.84
CA GLU A 310 10.19 -23.80 2.29
C GLU A 310 9.32 -24.49 3.34
N LEU A 311 8.18 -25.01 2.91
CA LEU A 311 7.20 -25.67 3.76
C LEU A 311 6.78 -27.02 3.16
N GLY A 312 6.24 -27.90 4.00
CA GLY A 312 5.69 -29.20 3.59
C GLY A 312 6.71 -30.32 3.47
N PRO A 313 6.26 -31.55 3.17
CA PRO A 313 7.14 -32.71 2.96
C PRO A 313 7.84 -32.64 1.60
N ALA A 314 8.89 -33.45 1.40
CA ALA A 314 9.70 -33.42 0.18
C ALA A 314 8.88 -33.60 -1.12
N LEU A 315 7.87 -34.47 -1.12
CA LEU A 315 7.03 -34.72 -2.31
C LEU A 315 6.03 -33.59 -2.62
N ALA A 316 5.82 -32.65 -1.69
CA ALA A 316 4.89 -31.53 -1.82
C ALA A 316 5.47 -30.23 -1.28
N ARG A 317 6.77 -30.03 -1.51
CA ARG A 317 7.51 -28.87 -1.02
C ARG A 317 6.95 -27.60 -1.67
N VAL A 318 6.62 -26.61 -0.84
CA VAL A 318 6.16 -25.29 -1.26
C VAL A 318 7.27 -24.28 -0.94
N GLY A 319 7.76 -23.58 -1.96
CA GLY A 319 8.64 -22.43 -1.77
C GLY A 319 7.82 -21.18 -1.53
N CYS A 320 8.24 -20.33 -0.60
CA CYS A 320 7.59 -19.07 -0.26
C CYS A 320 8.62 -17.94 -0.40
N LEU A 321 8.33 -16.97 -1.25
CA LEU A 321 9.16 -15.78 -1.47
C LEU A 321 8.36 -14.52 -1.11
N SER A 322 8.77 -13.82 -0.06
CA SER A 322 8.25 -12.51 0.29
C SER A 322 9.18 -11.39 -0.22
N PHE A 323 8.57 -10.27 -0.59
CA PHE A 323 9.27 -9.05 -1.02
C PHE A 323 8.52 -7.81 -0.52
N ASP A 324 8.93 -7.28 0.63
CA ASP A 324 8.25 -6.18 1.33
C ASP A 324 8.84 -4.83 0.96
N PHE A 325 8.64 -4.42 -0.30
CA PHE A 325 9.07 -3.12 -0.78
C PHE A 325 8.15 -2.01 -0.25
N TYR A 326 8.75 -0.97 0.32
CA TYR A 326 7.99 0.13 0.94
C TYR A 326 6.99 0.79 -0.04
N ASN A 327 5.73 0.91 0.39
CA ASN A 327 4.58 1.31 -0.44
C ASN A 327 4.35 0.46 -1.70
N GLY A 328 4.92 -0.74 -1.79
CA GLY A 328 4.85 -1.61 -2.98
C GLY A 328 5.54 -1.02 -4.22
N ALA A 329 6.31 0.06 -4.10
CA ALA A 329 7.01 0.67 -5.22
C ALA A 329 8.32 -0.09 -5.48
N MET A 330 8.57 -0.48 -6.73
CA MET A 330 9.66 -1.38 -7.10
C MET A 330 10.73 -0.62 -7.90
N SER A 331 11.85 -0.26 -7.28
CA SER A 331 12.97 0.40 -7.98
C SER A 331 13.64 -0.57 -8.94
N THR A 332 14.47 -0.05 -9.85
CA THR A 332 15.29 -0.89 -10.73
C THR A 332 16.10 -1.92 -9.93
N GLU A 333 16.77 -1.51 -8.86
CA GLU A 333 17.59 -2.37 -8.02
C GLU A 333 16.75 -3.39 -7.23
N GLN A 334 15.57 -3.00 -6.74
CA GLN A 334 14.63 -3.91 -6.09
C GLN A 334 14.12 -4.98 -7.06
N CYS A 335 13.79 -4.61 -8.31
CA CYS A 335 13.43 -5.56 -9.36
C CYS A 335 14.59 -6.53 -9.66
N VAL A 336 15.83 -6.04 -9.74
CA VAL A 336 17.01 -6.89 -9.96
C VAL A 336 17.22 -7.87 -8.80
N ARG A 337 17.08 -7.42 -7.54
CA ARG A 337 17.15 -8.32 -6.37
C ARG A 337 16.03 -9.35 -6.37
N LEU A 338 14.80 -8.95 -6.71
CA LEU A 338 13.67 -9.87 -6.80
C LEU A 338 13.87 -10.91 -7.91
N LEU A 339 14.38 -10.49 -9.08
CA LEU A 339 14.72 -11.41 -10.16
C LEU A 339 15.74 -12.46 -9.71
N ALA A 340 16.79 -12.04 -9.01
CA ALA A 340 17.79 -12.96 -8.44
C ALA A 340 17.17 -13.93 -7.42
N ALA A 341 16.26 -13.44 -6.57
CA ALA A 341 15.56 -14.26 -5.60
C ALA A 341 14.60 -15.29 -6.25
N ILE A 342 13.89 -14.90 -7.30
CA ILE A 342 13.04 -15.83 -8.08
C ILE A 342 13.91 -16.89 -8.74
N ARG A 343 15.03 -16.51 -9.36
CA ARG A 343 15.98 -17.48 -9.94
C ARG A 343 16.52 -18.46 -8.91
N HIS A 344 16.84 -17.99 -7.71
CA HIS A 344 17.21 -18.84 -6.60
C HIS A 344 16.08 -19.81 -6.22
N ALA A 345 14.86 -19.32 -6.03
CA ALA A 345 13.69 -20.15 -5.71
C ALA A 345 13.41 -21.20 -6.80
N LYS A 346 13.66 -20.88 -8.07
CA LYS A 346 13.53 -21.81 -9.21
C LYS A 346 14.59 -22.92 -9.25
N GLN A 347 15.68 -22.78 -8.50
CA GLN A 347 16.69 -23.85 -8.36
C GLN A 347 16.33 -24.87 -7.28
N ARG A 348 15.24 -24.63 -6.54
CA ARG A 348 14.78 -25.48 -5.45
C ARG A 348 13.81 -26.55 -5.95
N ASP A 349 13.83 -27.73 -5.33
CA ASP A 349 12.89 -28.82 -5.62
C ASP A 349 11.53 -28.54 -4.94
N THR A 350 10.83 -27.56 -5.50
CA THR A 350 9.49 -27.14 -5.07
C THR A 350 8.45 -27.47 -6.13
N ARG A 351 7.27 -27.85 -5.69
CA ARG A 351 6.11 -28.14 -6.55
C ARG A 351 5.25 -26.89 -6.78
N VAL A 352 5.23 -26.01 -5.79
CA VAL A 352 4.54 -24.71 -5.82
C VAL A 352 5.48 -23.63 -5.32
N LEU A 353 5.47 -22.47 -5.97
CA LEU A 353 6.16 -21.26 -5.53
C LEU A 353 5.15 -20.15 -5.24
N LEU A 354 5.05 -19.73 -3.98
CA LEU A 354 4.26 -18.58 -3.55
C LEU A 354 5.08 -17.29 -3.66
N LEU A 355 4.52 -16.29 -4.32
CA LEU A 355 5.02 -14.92 -4.37
C LEU A 355 4.12 -14.08 -3.46
N LEU A 356 4.61 -13.73 -2.27
CA LEU A 356 3.78 -13.19 -1.20
C LEU A 356 3.71 -11.66 -1.16
N GLY A 357 4.52 -10.97 -1.97
CA GLY A 357 4.67 -9.51 -1.91
C GLY A 357 5.01 -9.02 -0.50
N GLY A 358 4.67 -7.76 -0.24
CA GLY A 358 4.66 -7.18 1.10
C GLY A 358 3.33 -7.42 1.82
N ARG A 359 3.28 -7.09 3.12
CA ARG A 359 2.06 -7.24 3.91
C ARG A 359 0.99 -6.23 3.50
N ASP A 360 1.39 -4.98 3.32
CA ASP A 360 0.48 -3.88 3.00
C ASP A 360 0.20 -3.75 1.49
N PHE A 361 1.13 -4.25 0.66
CA PHE A 361 1.05 -4.19 -0.79
C PHE A 361 1.68 -5.41 -1.43
N PHE A 362 1.04 -5.95 -2.45
CA PHE A 362 1.74 -6.88 -3.34
C PHE A 362 2.75 -6.12 -4.20
N SER A 363 2.27 -5.14 -4.98
CA SER A 363 3.09 -4.23 -5.78
C SER A 363 2.24 -3.09 -6.34
N ASN A 364 2.82 -1.90 -6.45
CA ASN A 364 2.27 -0.74 -7.16
C ASN A 364 3.05 -0.41 -8.45
N GLY A 365 3.95 -1.30 -8.88
CA GLY A 365 4.76 -1.14 -10.08
C GLY A 365 6.04 -0.31 -9.88
N ILE A 366 6.48 0.34 -10.95
CA ILE A 366 7.73 1.12 -11.00
C ILE A 366 7.83 2.18 -9.90
N HIS A 367 9.05 2.46 -9.43
CA HIS A 367 9.27 3.34 -8.29
C HIS A 367 9.36 4.82 -8.69
N LEU A 368 8.21 5.47 -8.77
CA LEU A 368 8.08 6.85 -9.23
C LEU A 368 8.96 7.86 -8.49
N ASN A 369 9.20 7.69 -7.18
CA ASN A 369 10.10 8.59 -6.45
C ASN A 369 11.58 8.41 -6.85
N CYS A 370 12.05 7.17 -7.06
CA CYS A 370 13.43 6.93 -7.53
C CYS A 370 13.61 7.47 -8.95
N ILE A 371 12.60 7.28 -9.80
CA ILE A 371 12.54 7.86 -11.15
C ILE A 371 12.60 9.39 -11.10
N GLU A 372 11.81 10.03 -10.24
CA GLU A 372 11.83 11.50 -10.10
C GLU A 372 13.17 11.99 -9.56
N ALA A 373 13.75 11.30 -8.57
CA ALA A 373 15.08 11.65 -8.07
C ALA A 373 16.17 11.53 -9.13
N ALA A 374 16.03 10.60 -10.09
CA ALA A 374 16.97 10.46 -11.19
C ALA A 374 16.96 11.66 -12.15
N ALA A 375 15.91 12.49 -12.18
CA ALA A 375 15.87 13.74 -12.94
C ALA A 375 16.80 14.82 -12.38
N HIS A 376 17.19 14.70 -11.11
CA HIS A 376 18.03 15.68 -10.42
C HIS A 376 19.50 15.25 -10.33
N ARG A 377 19.89 14.12 -10.95
CA ARG A 377 21.28 13.64 -10.95
C ARG A 377 22.00 14.01 -12.24
N PRO A 378 23.30 14.35 -12.17
CA PRO A 378 24.11 14.57 -13.37
C PRO A 378 24.05 13.35 -14.32
N LEU A 379 23.93 13.62 -15.62
CA LEU A 379 23.96 12.60 -16.68
C LEU A 379 22.87 11.50 -16.54
N SER A 380 21.77 11.82 -15.87
CA SER A 380 20.59 10.95 -15.75
C SER A 380 19.33 11.74 -16.04
N SER A 381 18.26 11.04 -16.40
CA SER A 381 16.93 11.61 -16.56
C SER A 381 15.87 10.69 -15.96
N ALA A 382 14.69 11.25 -15.67
CA ALA A 382 13.54 10.43 -15.31
C ALA A 382 13.13 9.47 -16.44
N ALA A 383 13.31 9.84 -17.71
CA ALA A 383 12.98 8.97 -18.83
C ALA A 383 13.88 7.71 -18.83
N ASP A 384 15.18 7.89 -18.63
CA ASP A 384 16.15 6.80 -18.58
C ASP A 384 15.90 5.88 -17.39
N GLU A 385 15.61 6.44 -16.22
CA GLU A 385 15.28 5.62 -15.05
C GLU A 385 13.93 4.89 -15.23
N SER A 386 12.94 5.51 -15.87
CA SER A 386 11.67 4.85 -16.21
C SER A 386 11.90 3.66 -17.16
N TRP A 387 12.77 3.85 -18.15
CA TRP A 387 13.13 2.80 -19.11
C TRP A 387 13.88 1.64 -18.46
N ARG A 388 14.85 1.93 -17.58
CA ARG A 388 15.54 0.91 -16.78
C ARG A 388 14.56 0.16 -15.89
N ASN A 389 13.71 0.88 -15.17
CA ASN A 389 12.81 0.29 -14.18
C ASN A 389 11.74 -0.60 -14.84
N ILE A 390 11.15 -0.18 -15.96
CA ILE A 390 10.15 -1.01 -16.67
C ILE A 390 10.78 -2.27 -17.26
N ASN A 391 12.03 -2.19 -17.76
CA ASN A 391 12.73 -3.37 -18.25
C ASN A 391 13.06 -4.35 -17.13
N ALA A 392 13.54 -3.86 -15.99
CA ALA A 392 13.80 -4.70 -14.83
C ALA A 392 12.52 -5.36 -14.29
N MET A 393 11.39 -4.63 -14.30
CA MET A 393 10.09 -5.19 -13.91
C MET A 393 9.59 -6.25 -14.90
N ASN A 394 9.81 -6.04 -16.21
CA ASN A 394 9.54 -7.05 -17.24
C ASN A 394 10.42 -8.29 -17.09
N ASP A 395 11.69 -8.14 -16.69
CA ASP A 395 12.57 -9.29 -16.45
C ASP A 395 12.02 -10.17 -15.30
N VAL A 396 11.51 -9.54 -14.23
CA VAL A 396 10.82 -10.24 -13.13
C VAL A 396 9.57 -10.96 -13.66
N ALA A 397 8.70 -10.27 -14.40
CA ALA A 397 7.47 -10.85 -14.93
C ALA A 397 7.76 -12.05 -15.86
N GLN A 398 8.75 -11.92 -16.74
CA GLN A 398 9.18 -12.98 -17.64
C GLN A 398 9.65 -14.22 -16.87
N GLU A 399 10.49 -14.02 -15.85
CA GLU A 399 11.04 -15.12 -15.05
C GLU A 399 9.95 -15.95 -14.34
N ILE A 400 8.85 -15.29 -13.94
CA ILE A 400 7.66 -15.92 -13.36
C ILE A 400 6.87 -16.70 -14.43
N ILE A 401 6.62 -16.09 -15.59
CA ILE A 401 5.89 -16.73 -16.71
C ILE A 401 6.63 -18.00 -17.17
N GLU A 402 7.96 -17.95 -17.22
CA GLU A 402 8.83 -19.03 -17.67
C GLU A 402 9.09 -20.10 -16.59
N ALA A 403 8.53 -19.98 -15.39
CA ALA A 403 8.63 -21.01 -14.35
C ALA A 403 7.73 -22.22 -14.65
N THR A 404 7.97 -22.94 -15.75
CA THR A 404 7.08 -24.00 -16.28
C THR A 404 7.22 -25.37 -15.62
N ASP A 405 8.18 -25.54 -14.72
CA ASP A 405 8.48 -26.78 -13.98
C ASP A 405 7.73 -26.89 -12.65
N ARG A 406 7.03 -25.83 -12.23
CA ARG A 406 6.23 -25.76 -11.00
C ARG A 406 5.00 -24.88 -11.22
N ILE A 407 4.08 -24.91 -10.26
CA ILE A 407 2.97 -23.95 -10.22
C ILE A 407 3.41 -22.70 -9.45
N THR A 408 3.18 -21.51 -10.01
CA THR A 408 3.43 -20.23 -9.34
C THR A 408 2.12 -19.61 -8.88
N VAL A 409 2.11 -19.05 -7.67
CA VAL A 409 0.94 -18.40 -7.09
C VAL A 409 1.32 -17.00 -6.59
N ALA A 410 0.69 -15.97 -7.11
CA ALA A 410 0.79 -14.62 -6.55
C ALA A 410 -0.25 -14.47 -5.42
N VAL A 411 0.23 -14.25 -4.19
CA VAL A 411 -0.62 -14.05 -3.02
C VAL A 411 -0.65 -12.56 -2.65
N LEU A 412 -1.73 -11.88 -3.01
CA LEU A 412 -1.93 -10.45 -2.78
C LEU A 412 -2.45 -10.25 -1.37
N ARG A 413 -1.51 -10.11 -0.43
CA ARG A 413 -1.81 -9.85 1.00
C ARG A 413 -2.33 -8.44 1.26
N GLY A 414 -1.95 -7.51 0.39
CA GLY A 414 -2.43 -6.14 0.39
C GLY A 414 -2.74 -5.64 -1.01
N ASN A 415 -2.87 -4.31 -1.15
CA ASN A 415 -3.30 -3.70 -2.39
C ASN A 415 -2.29 -3.90 -3.53
N ALA A 416 -2.78 -3.85 -4.77
CA ALA A 416 -1.95 -3.81 -5.95
C ALA A 416 -2.43 -2.76 -6.95
N GLY A 417 -1.51 -2.09 -7.62
CA GLY A 417 -1.82 -0.99 -8.54
C GLY A 417 -0.94 -0.98 -9.77
N ALA A 418 -1.49 -0.47 -10.88
CA ALA A 418 -0.79 -0.33 -12.15
C ALA A 418 -0.05 -1.63 -12.53
N GLY A 419 1.24 -1.54 -12.86
CA GLY A 419 2.09 -2.68 -13.22
C GLY A 419 2.11 -3.79 -12.16
N GLY A 420 1.89 -3.47 -10.89
CA GLY A 420 1.88 -4.47 -9.82
C GLY A 420 0.72 -5.46 -9.92
N VAL A 421 -0.42 -5.05 -10.49
CA VAL A 421 -1.52 -6.00 -10.77
C VAL A 421 -1.10 -6.95 -11.90
N PHE A 422 -0.51 -6.44 -12.97
CA PHE A 422 -0.11 -7.25 -14.11
C PHE A 422 1.07 -8.18 -13.80
N LEU A 423 1.98 -7.75 -12.92
CA LEU A 423 3.02 -8.62 -12.35
C LEU A 423 2.42 -9.81 -11.60
N ALA A 424 1.34 -9.61 -10.82
CA ALA A 424 0.65 -10.74 -10.19
C ALA A 424 0.09 -11.72 -11.22
N LEU A 425 -0.45 -11.22 -12.34
CA LEU A 425 -1.02 -12.07 -13.40
C LEU A 425 0.03 -12.93 -14.12
N ALA A 426 1.32 -12.65 -13.94
CA ALA A 426 2.41 -13.48 -14.45
C ALA A 426 2.45 -14.87 -13.80
N ALA A 427 1.92 -15.00 -12.57
CA ALA A 427 1.75 -16.27 -11.89
C ALA A 427 0.59 -17.09 -12.50
N ASP A 428 0.63 -18.42 -12.31
CA ASP A 428 -0.44 -19.31 -12.79
C ASP A 428 -1.75 -19.03 -12.06
N GLU A 429 -1.69 -18.95 -10.72
CA GLU A 429 -2.83 -18.59 -9.88
C GLU A 429 -2.59 -17.26 -9.16
N VAL A 430 -3.64 -16.47 -9.00
CA VAL A 430 -3.66 -15.24 -8.23
C VAL A 430 -4.64 -15.40 -7.10
N TRP A 431 -4.16 -15.33 -5.87
CA TRP A 431 -4.98 -15.39 -4.66
C TRP A 431 -4.91 -14.05 -3.96
N ALA A 432 -6.04 -13.42 -3.68
CA ALA A 432 -6.07 -12.09 -3.08
C ALA A 432 -6.83 -12.11 -1.77
N HIS A 433 -6.30 -11.43 -0.76
CA HIS A 433 -7.06 -11.14 0.46
C HIS A 433 -8.33 -10.37 0.11
N GLN A 434 -9.46 -10.69 0.73
CA GLN A 434 -10.72 -9.99 0.49
C GLN A 434 -10.64 -8.48 0.72
N GLY A 435 -9.70 -8.04 1.56
CA GLY A 435 -9.33 -6.66 1.90
C GLY A 435 -8.60 -5.91 0.78
N ALA A 436 -7.99 -6.63 -0.16
CA ALA A 436 -7.19 -6.02 -1.22
C ALA A 436 -8.06 -5.23 -2.21
N VAL A 437 -7.55 -4.06 -2.59
CA VAL A 437 -8.06 -3.21 -3.66
C VAL A 437 -7.07 -3.22 -4.81
N LEU A 438 -7.56 -3.55 -6.00
CA LEU A 438 -6.79 -3.60 -7.23
C LEU A 438 -7.07 -2.37 -8.08
N ASN A 439 -6.02 -1.73 -8.60
CA ASN A 439 -6.14 -0.66 -9.60
C ASN A 439 -5.45 -1.11 -10.91
N PRO A 440 -6.09 -2.00 -11.71
CA PRO A 440 -5.52 -2.59 -12.93
C PRO A 440 -5.51 -1.61 -14.12
N HIS A 441 -4.95 -0.41 -13.93
CA HIS A 441 -4.90 0.61 -14.97
C HIS A 441 -3.75 1.60 -14.76
N TYR A 442 -3.38 2.32 -15.81
CA TYR A 442 -2.35 3.37 -15.76
C TYR A 442 -2.91 4.78 -16.01
N ARG A 443 -4.24 4.95 -16.03
CA ARG A 443 -4.90 6.22 -16.36
C ARG A 443 -4.54 7.37 -15.41
N ASN A 444 -4.19 7.07 -14.16
CA ASN A 444 -3.72 8.06 -13.18
C ASN A 444 -2.28 8.53 -13.43
N MET A 445 -1.52 7.83 -14.28
CA MET A 445 -0.10 8.07 -14.48
C MET A 445 0.16 8.49 -15.94
N GLY A 446 -0.55 9.51 -16.40
CA GLY A 446 -0.36 10.06 -17.75
C GLY A 446 -0.70 9.06 -18.87
N ASN A 447 -1.60 8.11 -18.60
CA ASN A 447 -2.04 7.11 -19.56
C ASN A 447 -0.89 6.28 -20.16
N LEU A 448 0.05 5.82 -19.31
CA LEU A 448 1.02 4.80 -19.72
C LEU A 448 0.31 3.64 -20.41
N TYR A 449 0.95 3.08 -21.43
CA TYR A 449 0.41 1.89 -22.09
C TYR A 449 0.40 0.67 -21.16
N GLY A 450 1.40 0.56 -20.28
CA GLY A 450 1.67 -0.62 -19.46
C GLY A 450 2.51 -1.66 -20.18
N SER A 451 3.23 -2.49 -19.43
CA SER A 451 3.96 -3.64 -19.96
C SER A 451 3.68 -4.88 -19.11
N GLU A 452 4.67 -5.47 -18.46
CA GLU A 452 4.51 -6.66 -17.61
C GLU A 452 3.82 -7.82 -18.35
N TYR A 453 3.95 -7.88 -19.69
CA TYR A 453 3.29 -8.85 -20.56
C TYR A 453 1.76 -8.82 -20.48
N TRP A 454 1.14 -7.69 -20.10
CA TRP A 454 -0.31 -7.60 -19.97
C TRP A 454 -1.04 -7.95 -21.27
N THR A 455 -0.44 -7.67 -22.43
CA THR A 455 -1.02 -8.00 -23.75
C THR A 455 -1.02 -9.50 -24.06
N TYR A 456 -0.18 -10.28 -23.37
CA TYR A 456 -0.18 -11.74 -23.40
C TYR A 456 -1.07 -12.32 -22.29
N LEU A 457 -0.96 -11.81 -21.07
CA LEU A 457 -1.60 -12.38 -19.86
C LEU A 457 -3.10 -12.06 -19.76
N LEU A 458 -3.47 -10.80 -19.96
CA LEU A 458 -4.84 -10.33 -19.68
C LEU A 458 -5.88 -10.93 -20.66
N PRO A 459 -5.63 -11.01 -21.99
CA PRO A 459 -6.56 -11.64 -22.91
C PRO A 459 -6.77 -13.14 -22.64
N ARG A 460 -5.79 -13.84 -22.06
CA ARG A 460 -5.93 -15.26 -21.70
C ARG A 460 -6.85 -15.46 -20.51
N ARG A 461 -6.83 -14.54 -19.54
CA ARG A 461 -7.68 -14.59 -18.35
C ARG A 461 -9.11 -14.14 -18.66
N LEU A 462 -9.28 -13.04 -19.39
CA LEU A 462 -10.58 -12.39 -19.55
C LEU A 462 -11.18 -12.47 -20.96
N GLY A 463 -10.41 -12.91 -21.95
CA GLY A 463 -10.71 -12.68 -23.37
C GLY A 463 -10.34 -11.25 -23.82
N PRO A 464 -10.12 -11.04 -25.14
CA PRO A 464 -9.58 -9.78 -25.67
C PRO A 464 -10.48 -8.57 -25.40
N GLU A 465 -11.81 -8.72 -25.53
CA GLU A 465 -12.73 -7.58 -25.35
C GLU A 465 -12.77 -7.10 -23.89
N ARG A 466 -12.94 -8.02 -22.94
CA ARG A 466 -12.94 -7.68 -21.51
C ARG A 466 -11.59 -7.14 -21.05
N ALA A 467 -10.48 -7.67 -21.59
CA ALA A 467 -9.14 -7.14 -21.35
C ALA A 467 -9.03 -5.67 -21.79
N ARG A 468 -9.50 -5.32 -23.00
CA ARG A 468 -9.53 -3.92 -23.45
C ARG A 468 -10.43 -3.07 -22.57
N THR A 469 -11.64 -3.53 -22.24
CA THR A 469 -12.56 -2.80 -21.36
C THR A 469 -11.92 -2.51 -20.02
N LEU A 470 -11.28 -3.49 -19.36
CA LEU A 470 -10.61 -3.30 -18.08
C LEU A 470 -9.53 -2.21 -18.16
N MET A 471 -8.70 -2.24 -19.21
CA MET A 471 -7.64 -1.24 -19.45
C MET A 471 -8.18 0.18 -19.76
N THR A 472 -9.47 0.31 -20.08
CA THR A 472 -10.14 1.62 -20.21
C THR A 472 -10.75 2.15 -18.91
N GLN A 473 -10.99 1.28 -17.94
CA GLN A 473 -11.58 1.67 -16.67
C GLN A 473 -10.54 2.34 -15.76
N ARG A 474 -11.03 3.23 -14.88
CA ARG A 474 -10.23 4.01 -13.92
C ARG A 474 -10.71 3.85 -12.48
N LEU A 475 -11.52 2.82 -12.22
CA LEU A 475 -12.12 2.58 -10.90
C LEU A 475 -11.40 1.43 -10.18
N PRO A 476 -11.34 1.49 -8.84
CA PRO A 476 -10.82 0.39 -8.05
C PRO A 476 -11.69 -0.86 -8.20
N LEU A 477 -11.06 -2.02 -8.13
CA LEU A 477 -11.69 -3.32 -8.20
C LEU A 477 -11.44 -4.09 -6.88
N LEU A 478 -12.49 -4.60 -6.25
CA LEU A 478 -12.36 -5.46 -5.07
C LEU A 478 -11.91 -6.86 -5.46
N ALA A 479 -11.18 -7.54 -4.57
CA ALA A 479 -10.77 -8.93 -4.77
C ALA A 479 -11.94 -9.87 -5.13
N VAL A 480 -13.10 -9.71 -4.48
CA VAL A 480 -14.31 -10.52 -4.79
C VAL A 480 -14.83 -10.30 -6.21
N ASP A 481 -14.82 -9.06 -6.70
CA ASP A 481 -15.27 -8.74 -8.06
C ASP A 481 -14.23 -9.16 -9.10
N ALA A 482 -12.95 -9.02 -8.77
CA ALA A 482 -11.84 -9.55 -9.55
C ALA A 482 -11.94 -11.08 -9.71
N GLN A 483 -12.33 -11.80 -8.65
CA GLN A 483 -12.59 -13.23 -8.73
C GLN A 483 -13.79 -13.54 -9.63
N ARG A 484 -14.93 -12.86 -9.41
CA ARG A 484 -16.15 -13.08 -10.20
C ARG A 484 -15.93 -12.88 -11.70
N MET A 485 -15.06 -11.95 -12.10
CA MET A 485 -14.76 -11.72 -13.51
C MET A 485 -13.65 -12.59 -14.10
N GLY A 486 -12.95 -13.38 -13.26
CA GLY A 486 -11.84 -14.26 -13.68
C GLY A 486 -10.46 -13.60 -13.74
N LEU A 487 -10.30 -12.42 -13.15
CA LEU A 487 -8.99 -11.75 -13.04
C LEU A 487 -8.13 -12.36 -11.92
N VAL A 488 -8.78 -12.75 -10.83
CA VAL A 488 -8.20 -13.41 -9.65
C VAL A 488 -8.81 -14.81 -9.53
N ASP A 489 -8.01 -15.80 -9.11
CA ASP A 489 -8.45 -17.19 -9.03
C ASP A 489 -9.12 -17.49 -7.68
N ARG A 490 -8.68 -16.84 -6.59
CA ARG A 490 -9.26 -16.99 -5.24
C ARG A 490 -9.31 -15.68 -4.47
N CYS A 491 -10.45 -15.38 -3.85
CA CYS A 491 -10.61 -14.35 -2.84
C CYS A 491 -10.58 -15.01 -1.45
N LEU A 492 -9.58 -14.67 -0.64
CA LEU A 492 -9.32 -15.27 0.66
C LEU A 492 -9.99 -14.44 1.77
N ASP A 493 -10.91 -15.07 2.50
CA ASP A 493 -11.59 -14.51 3.66
C ASP A 493 -10.87 -14.94 4.95
N SER A 494 -9.75 -14.27 5.24
CA SER A 494 -8.98 -14.48 6.46
C SER A 494 -8.71 -13.16 7.17
N ALA A 495 -8.35 -13.20 8.45
CA ALA A 495 -7.88 -12.00 9.13
C ALA A 495 -6.52 -11.56 8.51
N PRO A 496 -6.25 -10.26 8.29
CA PRO A 496 -5.01 -9.81 7.67
C PRO A 496 -3.73 -10.33 8.35
N ALA A 497 -3.75 -10.50 9.68
CA ALA A 497 -2.63 -11.04 10.45
C ALA A 497 -2.45 -12.56 10.32
N ALA A 498 -3.49 -13.26 9.89
CA ALA A 498 -3.54 -14.71 9.78
C ALA A 498 -3.26 -15.21 8.34
N LEU A 499 -3.43 -14.35 7.34
CA LEU A 499 -3.42 -14.72 5.93
C LEU A 499 -2.20 -15.54 5.48
N GLU A 500 -0.99 -15.17 5.91
CA GLU A 500 0.22 -15.93 5.53
C GLU A 500 0.20 -17.35 6.10
N ARG A 501 -0.34 -17.54 7.30
CA ARG A 501 -0.52 -18.88 7.88
C ARG A 501 -1.65 -19.63 7.17
N ASP A 502 -2.76 -18.93 6.90
CA ASP A 502 -3.98 -19.54 6.38
C ASP A 502 -3.85 -19.95 4.90
N VAL A 503 -2.92 -19.34 4.15
CA VAL A 503 -2.64 -19.71 2.75
C VAL A 503 -1.77 -20.97 2.61
N ILE A 504 -1.04 -21.35 3.67
CA ILE A 504 -0.13 -22.50 3.65
C ILE A 504 -0.87 -23.82 3.41
N PRO A 505 -1.97 -24.15 4.13
CA PRO A 505 -2.75 -25.36 3.86
C PRO A 505 -3.22 -25.46 2.40
N ASP A 506 -3.68 -24.35 1.81
CA ASP A 506 -4.13 -24.32 0.42
C ASP A 506 -2.98 -24.58 -0.56
N ALA A 507 -1.81 -24.00 -0.31
CA ALA A 507 -0.61 -24.22 -1.11
C ALA A 507 -0.10 -25.67 -1.01
N LEU A 508 -0.14 -26.25 0.19
CA LEU A 508 0.23 -27.66 0.42
C LEU A 508 -0.77 -28.61 -0.25
N ALA A 509 -2.07 -28.31 -0.18
CA ALA A 509 -3.09 -29.08 -0.89
C ALA A 509 -2.90 -29.02 -2.41
N LEU A 510 -2.56 -27.84 -2.94
CA LEU A 510 -2.20 -27.68 -4.36
C LEU A 510 -0.96 -28.51 -4.72
N ALA A 511 0.07 -28.49 -3.88
CA ALA A 511 1.30 -29.28 -4.07
C ALA A 511 1.07 -30.80 -3.98
N LEU A 512 0.04 -31.24 -3.24
CA LEU A 512 -0.36 -32.65 -3.09
C LEU A 512 -1.44 -33.10 -4.08
N THR A 513 -1.90 -32.21 -4.97
CA THR A 513 -2.99 -32.58 -5.87
C THR A 513 -2.53 -33.69 -6.82
N TYR A 514 -3.32 -34.76 -6.93
CA TYR A 514 -2.94 -35.96 -7.68
C TYR A 514 -2.59 -35.71 -9.15
N ASN A 515 -3.21 -34.69 -9.77
CA ASN A 515 -2.99 -34.32 -11.17
C ASN A 515 -1.98 -33.19 -11.38
N LEU A 516 -1.18 -32.84 -10.36
CA LEU A 516 -0.20 -31.77 -10.46
C LEU A 516 0.86 -32.02 -11.56
N PRO A 517 1.41 -33.24 -11.73
CA PRO A 517 2.34 -33.52 -12.83
C PRO A 517 1.71 -33.26 -14.21
N GLU A 518 0.44 -33.65 -14.40
CA GLU A 518 -0.30 -33.40 -15.64
C GLU A 518 -0.54 -31.90 -15.87
N ARG A 519 -0.85 -31.15 -14.80
CA ARG A 519 -0.99 -29.68 -14.87
C ARG A 519 0.32 -29.02 -15.28
N ILE A 520 1.46 -29.46 -14.73
CA ILE A 520 2.79 -28.95 -15.09
C ILE A 520 3.12 -29.28 -16.54
N LEU A 521 2.88 -30.52 -16.98
CA LEU A 521 3.10 -30.92 -18.37
C LEU A 521 2.21 -30.12 -19.34
N GLN A 522 0.95 -29.88 -18.97
CA GLN A 522 0.06 -29.04 -19.76
C GLN A 522 0.54 -27.59 -19.81
N LYS A 523 1.00 -27.03 -18.69
CA LYS A 523 1.62 -25.69 -18.64
C LYS A 523 2.80 -25.59 -19.60
N GLN A 524 3.70 -26.58 -19.59
CA GLN A 524 4.85 -26.65 -20.50
C GLN A 524 4.43 -26.69 -21.97
N ARG A 525 3.48 -27.56 -22.32
CA ARG A 525 2.95 -27.68 -23.69
C ARG A 525 2.33 -26.38 -24.18
N VAL A 526 1.49 -25.76 -23.33
CA VAL A 526 0.83 -24.49 -23.66
C VAL A 526 1.87 -23.40 -23.86
N ARG A 527 2.83 -23.23 -22.94
CA ARG A 527 3.89 -22.22 -23.07
C ARG A 527 4.73 -22.45 -24.33
N ALA A 528 5.09 -23.70 -24.65
CA ALA A 528 5.83 -24.03 -25.86
C ALA A 528 5.03 -23.70 -27.14
N ALA A 529 3.73 -24.02 -27.17
CA ALA A 529 2.86 -23.71 -28.31
C ALA A 529 2.65 -22.20 -28.48
N ASP A 530 2.46 -21.48 -27.38
CA ASP A 530 2.37 -20.03 -27.37
C ASP A 530 3.68 -19.41 -27.88
N GLU A 531 4.83 -19.90 -27.44
CA GLU A 531 6.14 -19.39 -27.84
C GLU A 531 6.39 -19.62 -29.34
N ALA A 532 5.96 -20.76 -29.87
CA ALA A 532 6.02 -21.06 -31.30
C ALA A 532 5.07 -20.18 -32.13
N THR A 533 3.94 -19.74 -31.55
CA THR A 533 2.95 -18.90 -32.23
C THR A 533 3.35 -17.42 -32.21
N ARG A 534 3.71 -16.91 -31.03
CA ARG A 534 4.23 -15.56 -30.82
C ARG A 534 5.12 -15.56 -29.56
N PRO A 535 6.44 -15.40 -29.71
CA PRO A 535 7.38 -15.35 -28.60
C PRO A 535 7.02 -14.28 -27.56
N LEU A 536 7.32 -14.52 -26.28
CA LEU A 536 7.19 -13.49 -25.24
C LEU A 536 7.97 -12.22 -25.61
N ALA A 537 9.14 -12.38 -26.23
CA ALA A 537 9.96 -11.27 -26.71
C ALA A 537 9.20 -10.30 -27.65
N ASP A 538 8.28 -10.80 -28.47
CA ASP A 538 7.48 -9.97 -29.38
C ASP A 538 6.37 -9.21 -28.67
N TYR A 539 5.77 -9.79 -27.62
CA TYR A 539 4.84 -9.06 -26.75
C TYR A 539 5.57 -7.94 -26.00
N ARG A 540 6.71 -8.27 -25.38
CA ARG A 540 7.57 -7.29 -24.68
C ARG A 540 7.98 -6.15 -25.61
N LYS A 541 8.46 -6.48 -26.81
CA LYS A 541 8.89 -5.47 -27.80
C LYS A 541 7.75 -4.54 -28.19
N GLU A 542 6.54 -5.06 -28.43
CA GLU A 542 5.38 -4.23 -28.75
C GLU A 542 5.01 -3.30 -27.59
N GLU A 543 4.88 -3.83 -26.38
CA GLU A 543 4.55 -3.06 -25.18
C GLU A 543 5.60 -1.97 -24.90
N LEU A 544 6.89 -2.35 -24.92
CA LEU A 544 7.99 -1.44 -24.69
C LEU A 544 8.12 -0.38 -25.78
N SER A 545 7.75 -0.66 -27.04
CA SER A 545 7.72 0.37 -28.08
C SER A 545 6.73 1.50 -27.76
N ARG A 546 5.61 1.17 -27.11
CA ARG A 546 4.60 2.15 -26.69
C ARG A 546 5.01 2.86 -25.40
N MET A 547 5.57 2.12 -24.44
CA MET A 547 6.14 2.70 -23.22
C MET A 547 7.31 3.66 -23.54
N TYR A 548 8.15 3.35 -24.53
CA TYR A 548 9.21 4.25 -25.01
C TYR A 548 8.63 5.58 -25.47
N ARG A 549 7.51 5.57 -26.21
CA ARG A 549 6.82 6.81 -26.61
C ARG A 549 6.24 7.55 -25.42
N ASN A 550 5.79 6.85 -24.37
CA ASN A 550 5.34 7.51 -23.14
C ASN A 550 6.49 8.19 -22.37
N PHE A 551 7.72 7.67 -22.45
CA PHE A 551 8.87 8.19 -21.69
C PHE A 551 9.73 9.19 -22.46
N TYR A 552 9.84 9.04 -23.78
CA TYR A 552 10.71 9.85 -24.63
C TYR A 552 9.96 10.59 -25.74
N GLY A 553 8.66 10.34 -25.90
CA GLY A 553 7.84 11.04 -26.88
C GLY A 553 7.61 12.50 -26.53
N PHE A 554 7.06 13.25 -27.48
CA PHE A 554 6.75 14.67 -27.31
C PHE A 554 5.67 14.94 -26.25
N ASP A 555 4.73 14.00 -26.04
CA ASP A 555 3.66 14.13 -25.04
C ASP A 555 4.21 13.94 -23.62
N PRO A 556 4.23 14.99 -22.76
CA PRO A 556 4.83 14.91 -21.43
C PRO A 556 3.86 14.36 -20.37
N SER A 557 2.68 13.87 -20.75
CA SER A 557 1.60 13.47 -19.82
C SER A 557 2.08 12.57 -18.68
N TYR A 558 2.95 11.61 -18.96
CA TYR A 558 3.55 10.74 -17.95
C TYR A 558 4.40 11.52 -16.94
N HIS A 559 5.31 12.38 -17.42
CA HIS A 559 6.23 13.14 -16.56
C HIS A 559 5.48 14.14 -15.68
N VAL A 560 4.46 14.81 -16.24
CA VAL A 560 3.59 15.72 -15.48
C VAL A 560 2.82 14.97 -14.39
N ALA A 561 2.22 13.83 -14.73
CA ALA A 561 1.49 13.01 -13.76
C ALA A 561 2.41 12.47 -12.66
N ARG A 562 3.62 12.03 -13.01
CA ARG A 562 4.63 11.58 -12.04
C ARG A 562 5.03 12.72 -11.09
N TYR A 563 5.33 13.90 -11.61
CA TYR A 563 5.68 15.06 -10.80
C TYR A 563 4.56 15.39 -9.80
N HIS A 564 3.30 15.47 -10.27
CA HIS A 564 2.15 15.73 -9.39
C HIS A 564 1.99 14.66 -8.30
N PHE A 565 2.17 13.39 -8.65
CA PHE A 565 2.06 12.26 -7.72
C PHE A 565 3.16 12.30 -6.64
N VAL A 566 4.42 12.43 -7.06
CA VAL A 566 5.59 12.38 -6.16
C VAL A 566 5.59 13.59 -5.21
N HIS A 567 5.29 14.78 -5.72
CA HIS A 567 5.23 16.01 -4.94
C HIS A 567 3.90 16.20 -4.19
N LYS A 568 2.94 15.29 -4.35
CA LYS A 568 1.63 15.32 -3.70
C LYS A 568 0.93 16.66 -3.88
N LEU A 569 0.92 17.18 -5.11
CA LEU A 569 0.30 18.47 -5.38
C LEU A 569 -1.20 18.41 -5.09
N PRO A 570 -1.78 19.47 -4.49
CA PRO A 570 -3.22 19.54 -4.27
C PRO A 570 -4.00 19.43 -5.58
N HIS A 571 -5.17 18.79 -5.53
CA HIS A 571 -6.09 18.76 -6.65
C HIS A 571 -6.82 20.09 -6.77
N ALA A 572 -6.84 20.66 -7.98
CA ALA A 572 -7.62 21.87 -8.27
C ALA A 572 -9.09 21.58 -8.61
N TRP A 573 -9.43 20.33 -8.93
CA TRP A 573 -10.77 19.88 -9.29
C TRP A 573 -10.90 18.37 -9.11
N THR A 574 -12.14 17.89 -8.96
CA THR A 574 -12.42 16.45 -8.88
C THR A 574 -12.49 15.83 -10.28
N PRO A 575 -11.67 14.80 -10.58
CA PRO A 575 -11.72 14.12 -11.87
C PRO A 575 -13.13 13.60 -12.22
N ARG A 576 -13.58 13.80 -13.47
CA ARG A 576 -14.96 13.43 -13.91
C ARG A 576 -15.33 11.96 -13.74
N HIS A 577 -14.35 11.06 -13.81
CA HIS A 577 -14.60 9.63 -13.55
C HIS A 577 -14.98 9.33 -12.09
N LEU A 578 -14.75 10.29 -11.19
CA LEU A 578 -15.12 10.26 -9.77
C LEU A 578 -16.38 11.11 -9.52
N ALA A 579 -16.39 12.34 -10.01
CA ALA A 579 -17.51 13.26 -9.91
C ALA A 579 -18.53 13.02 -11.03
N VAL A 580 -19.30 11.93 -10.94
CA VAL A 580 -20.33 11.60 -11.95
C VAL A 580 -21.46 12.63 -12.06
N HIS A 581 -21.56 13.54 -11.09
CA HIS A 581 -22.46 14.70 -11.11
C HIS A 581 -21.92 15.87 -11.94
N ARG A 582 -20.69 15.79 -12.48
CA ARG A 582 -20.03 16.78 -13.33
C ARG A 582 -19.69 16.15 -14.69
N PRO A 583 -20.66 16.02 -15.61
CA PRO A 583 -20.48 15.35 -16.91
C PRO A 583 -19.40 15.99 -17.80
#